data_AF-R1CKX4-F1
#
_entry.id   AF-R1CKX4-F1
#
_cell.length_a   1.000
_cell.length_b   1.000
_cell.length_c   1.000
_cell.angle_alpha   90.00
_cell.angle_beta   90.00
_cell.angle_gamma   90.00
#
_symmetry.space_group_name_H-M   'P 1'
#
loop_
_entity.id
_entity.type
_entity.pdbx_description
1 polymer ?
#
loop_
_entity_poly.entity_id
_entity_poly.type
_entity_poly.pdbx_seq_one_letter_code
_entity_poly.pdbx_strand_id
1 'polypeptide(L)'
;MFVIPSNNKIDEERLYDKAMYDLTSVDECLSICVHEYDIERNKKQSFDNRASLIITVLTAIIIAIYDKIPLKSALSMLDEPLTFVVLMQIITTVLIYILLITAFYYGIRIISVKTFENFDITIIDGDFIAAAKMDSVSKLLEIYLNLTVIHRRKNETFDTTYKRGRD
;
A
#
# COMPACT_ATOMS: atom_id res chain seq x y z
N MET A 1 47.77 -29.50 -8.32
CA MET A 1 48.29 -28.48 -9.25
C MET A 1 47.10 -27.62 -9.67
N PHE A 2 46.93 -26.45 -9.04
CA PHE A 2 45.86 -25.51 -9.39
C PHE A 2 46.27 -24.81 -10.68
N VAL A 3 45.62 -25.16 -11.79
CA VAL A 3 45.79 -24.47 -13.07
C VAL A 3 45.08 -23.13 -12.92
N ILE A 4 45.82 -22.07 -12.66
CA ILE A 4 45.29 -20.71 -12.69
C ILE A 4 45.06 -20.40 -14.18
N PRO A 5 43.81 -20.20 -14.64
CA PRO A 5 43.55 -19.85 -16.03
C PRO A 5 44.26 -18.52 -16.36
N SER A 6 44.86 -18.43 -17.55
CA SER A 6 45.57 -17.22 -17.98
C SER A 6 44.61 -16.03 -18.04
N ASN A 7 45.08 -14.86 -17.59
CA ASN A 7 44.30 -13.61 -17.50
C ASN A 7 43.52 -13.31 -18.80
N ASN A 8 44.12 -13.62 -19.95
CA ASN A 8 43.56 -13.38 -21.27
C ASN A 8 42.27 -14.17 -21.59
N LYS A 9 42.12 -15.39 -21.06
CA LYS A 9 40.90 -16.20 -21.28
C LYS A 9 39.72 -15.67 -20.45
N ILE A 10 40.01 -15.22 -19.23
CA ILE A 10 39.00 -14.61 -18.36
C ILE A 10 38.51 -13.28 -18.96
N ASP A 11 39.42 -12.51 -19.55
CA ASP A 11 39.08 -11.25 -20.20
C ASP A 11 38.26 -11.44 -21.49
N GLU A 12 38.52 -12.51 -22.26
CA GLU A 12 37.72 -12.89 -23.43
C GLU A 12 36.30 -13.37 -23.07
N GLU A 13 36.16 -14.23 -22.04
CA GLU A 13 34.84 -14.67 -21.54
C GLU A 13 34.00 -13.48 -21.05
N ARG A 14 34.61 -12.54 -20.32
CA ARG A 14 33.94 -11.31 -19.87
C ARG A 14 33.48 -10.41 -21.02
N LEU A 15 34.24 -10.34 -22.10
CA LEU A 15 33.89 -9.58 -23.29
C LEU A 15 32.70 -10.20 -24.03
N TYR A 16 32.66 -11.53 -24.11
CA TYR A 16 31.55 -12.26 -24.71
C TYR A 16 30.27 -12.12 -23.89
N ASP A 17 30.37 -12.29 -22.57
CA ASP A 17 29.25 -12.08 -21.65
C ASP A 17 28.71 -10.65 -21.80
N LYS A 18 29.58 -9.64 -21.77
CA LYS A 18 29.18 -8.25 -21.95
C LYS A 18 28.45 -8.01 -23.28
N ALA A 19 28.95 -8.56 -24.38
CA ALA A 19 28.30 -8.44 -25.67
C ALA A 19 26.92 -9.14 -25.71
N MET A 20 26.79 -10.29 -25.05
CA MET A 20 25.51 -11.00 -24.92
C MET A 20 24.52 -10.21 -24.04
N TYR A 21 24.99 -9.62 -22.95
CA TYR A 21 24.20 -8.72 -22.09
C TYR A 21 23.74 -7.46 -22.85
N ASP A 22 24.57 -6.87 -23.71
CA ASP A 22 24.21 -5.68 -24.48
C ASP A 22 23.17 -5.97 -25.58
N LEU A 23 23.14 -7.20 -26.10
CA LEU A 23 22.22 -7.65 -27.16
C LEU A 23 20.87 -8.17 -26.64
N THR A 24 20.86 -8.66 -25.40
CA THR A 24 19.65 -9.18 -24.73
C THR A 24 18.97 -8.12 -23.89
N SER A 25 17.71 -8.36 -23.51
CA SER A 25 16.92 -7.43 -22.71
C SER A 25 17.09 -7.60 -21.19
N VAL A 26 18.17 -8.27 -20.78
CA VAL A 26 18.37 -8.71 -19.39
C VAL A 26 18.44 -7.52 -18.42
N ASP A 27 19.18 -6.46 -18.77
CA ASP A 27 19.35 -5.29 -17.93
C ASP A 27 18.04 -4.50 -17.77
N GLU A 28 17.30 -4.31 -18.87
CA GLU A 28 15.99 -3.65 -18.84
C GLU A 28 14.96 -4.45 -18.03
N CYS A 29 14.90 -5.77 -18.22
CA CYS A 29 14.00 -6.63 -17.45
C CYS A 29 14.34 -6.59 -15.96
N LEU A 30 15.64 -6.65 -15.60
CA LEU A 30 16.07 -6.56 -14.21
C LEU A 30 15.71 -5.21 -13.58
N SER A 31 15.96 -4.11 -14.30
CA SER A 31 15.61 -2.75 -13.86
C SER A 31 14.11 -2.61 -13.56
N ILE A 32 13.26 -3.17 -14.44
CA ILE A 32 11.80 -3.17 -14.27
C ILE A 32 11.38 -4.03 -13.08
N CYS A 33 11.93 -5.23 -12.93
CA CYS A 33 11.66 -6.09 -11.78
C CYS A 33 12.02 -5.41 -10.45
N VAL A 34 13.18 -4.76 -10.38
CA VAL A 34 13.61 -4.01 -9.19
C VAL A 34 12.67 -2.84 -8.93
N HIS A 35 12.30 -2.10 -9.98
CA HIS A 35 11.40 -0.96 -9.86
C HIS A 35 10.00 -1.36 -9.36
N GLU A 36 9.40 -2.41 -9.93
CA GLU A 36 8.10 -2.91 -9.49
C GLU A 36 8.16 -3.44 -8.05
N TYR A 37 9.23 -4.15 -7.70
CA TYR A 37 9.45 -4.60 -6.32
C TYR A 37 9.48 -3.42 -5.34
N ASP A 38 10.22 -2.36 -5.67
CA ASP A 38 10.29 -1.16 -4.82
C ASP A 38 8.92 -0.46 -4.72
N ILE A 39 8.14 -0.41 -5.80
CA ILE A 39 6.77 0.10 -5.78
C ILE A 39 5.89 -0.72 -4.83
N GLU A 40 5.92 -2.04 -4.92
CA GLU A 40 5.14 -2.93 -4.05
C GLU A 40 5.55 -2.79 -2.58
N ARG A 41 6.85 -2.74 -2.31
CA ARG A 41 7.39 -2.51 -0.96
C ARG A 41 6.95 -1.16 -0.41
N ASN A 42 7.02 -0.09 -1.21
CA ASN A 42 6.59 1.24 -0.80
C ASN A 42 5.07 1.30 -0.53
N LYS A 43 4.25 0.60 -1.33
CA LYS A 43 2.80 0.47 -1.08
C LYS A 43 2.53 -0.20 0.26
N LYS A 44 3.21 -1.32 0.54
CA LYS A 44 3.08 -2.03 1.83
C LYS A 44 3.49 -1.14 3.00
N GLN A 45 4.64 -0.49 2.92
CA GLN A 45 5.11 0.41 3.96
C GLN A 45 4.16 1.60 4.18
N SER A 46 3.60 2.16 3.11
CA SER A 46 2.60 3.23 3.21
C SER A 46 1.32 2.76 3.94
N PHE A 47 0.86 1.53 3.68
CA PHE A 47 -0.25 0.93 4.40
C PHE A 47 0.07 0.75 5.90
N ASP A 48 1.22 0.16 6.21
CA ASP A 48 1.66 -0.06 7.60
C ASP A 48 1.82 1.27 8.35
N ASN A 49 2.35 2.30 7.69
CA ASN A 49 2.46 3.65 8.26
C ASN A 49 1.09 4.28 8.54
N ARG A 50 0.12 4.16 7.63
CA ARG A 50 -1.23 4.69 7.84
C ARG A 50 -1.93 3.96 8.98
N ALA A 51 -1.83 2.63 9.02
CA ALA A 51 -2.43 1.81 10.07
C ALA A 51 -1.82 2.12 11.44
N SER A 52 -0.49 2.16 11.54
CA SER A 52 0.20 2.46 12.80
C SER A 52 -0.13 3.85 13.33
N LEU A 53 -0.16 4.87 12.47
CA LEU A 53 -0.55 6.23 12.88
C LEU A 53 -1.99 6.27 13.40
N ILE A 54 -2.94 5.69 12.66
CA ILE A 54 -4.36 5.69 13.03
C ILE A 54 -4.58 4.93 14.35
N ILE A 55 -3.98 3.75 14.50
CA ILE A 55 -4.08 2.94 15.73
C ILE A 55 -3.49 3.72 16.91
N THR A 56 -2.30 4.30 16.76
CA THR A 56 -1.63 5.05 17.84
C THR A 56 -2.50 6.23 18.32
N VAL A 57 -3.04 7.01 17.39
CA VAL A 57 -3.90 8.16 17.70
C VAL A 57 -5.21 7.71 18.35
N LEU A 58 -5.86 6.68 17.81
CA LEU A 58 -7.08 6.14 18.41
C LEU A 58 -6.85 5.61 19.82
N THR A 59 -5.77 4.85 20.04
CA THR A 59 -5.41 4.34 21.36
C THR A 59 -5.17 5.47 22.36
N ALA A 60 -4.45 6.53 21.96
CA ALA A 60 -4.24 7.69 22.83
C ALA A 60 -5.55 8.38 23.22
N ILE A 61 -6.47 8.56 22.26
CA ILE A 61 -7.80 9.15 22.51
C ILE A 61 -8.62 8.26 23.45
N ILE A 62 -8.63 6.94 23.22
CA ILE A 62 -9.36 5.97 24.06
C ILE A 62 -8.84 6.03 25.50
N ILE A 63 -7.52 6.03 25.71
CA ILE A 63 -6.92 6.11 27.05
C ILE A 63 -7.29 7.43 27.73
N ALA A 64 -7.20 8.56 27.02
CA ALA A 64 -7.55 9.87 27.56
C ALA A 64 -9.04 9.96 27.97
N ILE A 65 -9.95 9.37 27.18
CA ILE A 65 -11.38 9.32 27.51
C ILE A 65 -11.62 8.40 28.70
N TYR A 66 -10.98 7.23 28.73
CA TYR A 66 -11.15 6.27 29.81
C TYR A 66 -10.68 6.81 31.17
N ASP A 67 -9.60 7.60 31.20
CA ASP A 67 -9.10 8.27 32.40
C ASP A 67 -10.12 9.28 32.96
N LYS A 68 -10.84 10.00 32.08
CA LYS A 68 -11.84 11.00 32.47
C LYS A 68 -13.21 10.42 32.78
N ILE A 69 -13.64 9.41 32.03
CA ILE A 69 -14.97 8.82 32.11
C ILE A 69 -14.82 7.29 32.10
N PRO A 70 -14.44 6.68 33.24
CA PRO A 70 -14.31 5.25 33.32
C PRO A 70 -15.68 4.58 33.15
N LEU A 71 -15.72 3.52 32.35
CA LEU A 71 -16.94 2.73 32.07
C LEU A 71 -17.66 2.26 33.33
N LYS A 72 -16.91 1.97 34.40
CA LYS A 72 -17.47 1.55 35.69
C LYS A 72 -18.32 2.65 36.34
N SER A 73 -17.86 3.90 36.27
CA SER A 73 -18.62 5.05 36.78
C SER A 73 -19.84 5.39 35.92
N ALA A 74 -19.74 5.17 34.60
CA ALA A 74 -20.88 5.33 33.70
C ALA A 74 -21.99 4.30 33.99
N LEU A 75 -21.63 3.06 34.34
CA LEU A 75 -22.57 2.01 34.70
C LEU A 75 -23.19 2.24 36.08
N SER A 76 -22.43 2.70 37.07
CA SER A 76 -22.97 2.98 38.41
C SER A 76 -23.97 4.14 38.43
N MET A 77 -23.90 5.06 37.46
CA MET A 77 -24.88 6.14 37.30
C MET A 77 -26.28 5.64 36.89
N LEU A 78 -26.41 4.39 36.42
CA LEU A 78 -27.71 3.79 36.11
C LEU A 78 -28.44 3.26 37.36
N ASP A 79 -27.70 2.98 38.44
CA ASP A 79 -28.25 2.47 39.70
C ASP A 79 -28.66 3.59 40.67
N GLU A 80 -28.27 4.84 40.40
CA GLU A 80 -28.62 6.01 41.22
C GLU A 80 -30.03 6.56 40.91
N PRO A 81 -30.70 7.18 41.91
CA PRO A 81 -32.01 7.79 41.70
C PRO A 81 -31.94 8.89 40.65
N LEU A 82 -32.83 8.82 39.67
CA LEU A 82 -32.80 9.64 38.46
C LEU A 82 -33.09 11.11 38.77
N THR A 83 -32.04 11.91 38.90
CA THR A 83 -32.12 13.37 38.97
C THR A 83 -31.77 13.98 37.61
N PHE A 84 -32.20 15.21 37.35
CA PHE A 84 -31.96 15.90 36.07
C PHE A 84 -30.46 16.00 35.72
N VAL A 85 -29.60 16.17 36.73
CA VAL A 85 -28.14 16.26 36.56
C VAL A 85 -27.57 14.91 36.10
N VAL A 86 -27.97 13.81 36.75
CA VAL A 86 -27.55 12.45 36.39
C VAL A 86 -28.02 12.08 34.98
N LEU A 87 -29.25 12.46 34.60
CA LEU A 87 -29.77 12.25 33.25
C LEU A 87 -28.89 12.92 32.17
N MET A 88 -28.52 14.18 32.37
CA MET A 88 -27.65 14.91 31.43
C MET A 88 -26.25 14.27 31.33
N GLN A 89 -25.73 13.75 32.44
CA GLN A 89 -24.44 13.08 32.47
C GLN A 89 -24.45 11.73 31.74
N ILE A 90 -25.54 10.97 31.86
CA ILE A 90 -25.74 9.74 31.09
C ILE A 90 -25.80 10.04 29.59
N ILE A 91 -26.58 11.04 29.16
CA ILE A 91 -26.72 11.41 27.74
C ILE A 91 -25.37 11.80 27.14
N THR A 92 -24.62 12.68 27.82
CA THR A 92 -23.31 13.14 27.35
C THR A 92 -22.30 12.00 27.29
N THR A 93 -22.30 11.10 28.28
CA THR A 93 -21.44 9.91 28.28
C THR A 93 -21.76 8.99 27.10
N VAL A 94 -23.04 8.68 26.86
CA VAL A 94 -23.49 7.86 25.72
C VAL A 94 -23.07 8.50 24.40
N LEU A 95 -23.22 9.82 24.26
CA LEU A 95 -22.86 10.55 23.04
C LEU A 95 -21.35 10.47 22.75
N ILE A 96 -20.50 10.59 23.77
CA ILE A 96 -19.04 10.44 23.63
C ILE A 96 -18.68 9.03 23.15
N TYR A 97 -19.28 7.99 23.72
CA TYR A 97 -19.02 6.61 23.29
C TYR A 97 -19.50 6.34 21.86
N ILE A 98 -20.63 6.92 21.42
CA ILE A 98 -21.09 6.83 20.03
C ILE A 98 -20.10 7.51 19.07
N LEU A 99 -19.58 8.69 19.43
CA LEU A 99 -18.54 9.38 18.66
C LEU A 99 -17.25 8.56 18.57
N LEU A 100 -16.87 7.89 19.65
CA LEU A 100 -15.69 7.02 19.68
C LEU A 100 -15.85 5.81 18.75
N ILE A 101 -17.01 5.16 18.76
CA ILE A 101 -17.32 4.01 17.88
C ILE A 101 -17.31 4.44 16.42
N THR A 102 -17.94 5.58 16.11
CA THR A 102 -17.96 6.12 14.74
C THR A 102 -16.54 6.49 14.27
N ALA A 103 -15.72 7.10 15.12
CA ALA A 103 -14.31 7.36 14.80
C ALA A 103 -13.53 6.08 14.51
N PHE A 104 -13.76 5.01 15.28
CA PHE A 104 -13.13 3.70 15.03
C PHE A 104 -13.57 3.10 13.68
N TYR A 105 -14.86 3.18 13.36
CA TYR A 105 -15.40 2.74 12.07
C TYR A 105 -14.76 3.46 10.89
N TYR A 106 -14.64 4.79 10.96
CA TYR A 106 -13.95 5.57 9.92
C TYR A 106 -12.45 5.25 9.87
N GLY A 107 -11.80 5.00 11.02
CA GLY A 107 -10.41 4.55 11.10
C GLY A 107 -10.16 3.28 10.29
N ILE A 108 -10.99 2.25 10.49
CA ILE A 108 -10.91 1.00 9.71
C ILE A 108 -11.10 1.27 8.22
N ARG A 109 -12.06 2.13 7.86
CA ARG A 109 -12.33 2.48 6.45
C ARG A 109 -11.13 3.18 5.78
N ILE A 110 -10.42 4.03 6.51
CA ILE A 110 -9.21 4.72 6.02
C ILE A 110 -8.05 3.73 5.84
N ILE A 111 -7.91 2.76 6.74
CA ILE A 111 -6.89 1.70 6.61
C ILE A 111 -7.21 0.85 5.38
N SER A 112 -8.47 0.48 5.17
CA SER A 112 -8.93 -0.40 4.10
C SER A 112 -9.01 0.25 2.70
N VAL A 113 -8.16 1.24 2.38
CA VAL A 113 -8.10 1.83 1.03
C VAL A 113 -7.71 0.74 0.01
N LYS A 114 -8.52 0.64 -1.05
CA LYS A 114 -8.46 -0.40 -2.08
C LYS A 114 -7.10 -0.48 -2.77
N THR A 115 -6.70 -1.70 -3.08
CA THR A 115 -5.51 -2.02 -3.88
C THR A 115 -5.67 -1.50 -5.31
N PHE A 116 -4.63 -0.84 -5.81
CA PHE A 116 -4.51 -0.51 -7.23
C PHE A 116 -4.15 -1.78 -8.02
N GLU A 117 -4.52 -1.84 -9.29
CA GLU A 117 -3.99 -2.90 -10.17
C GLU A 117 -2.48 -2.67 -10.32
N ASN A 118 -1.71 -3.76 -10.24
CA ASN A 118 -0.25 -3.75 -10.38
C ASN A 118 0.13 -4.28 -11.76
N PHE A 119 1.36 -3.97 -12.20
CA PHE A 119 1.98 -4.59 -13.34
C PHE A 119 2.11 -6.10 -13.08
N ASP A 120 1.76 -6.93 -14.05
CA ASP A 120 1.87 -8.38 -13.92
C ASP A 120 3.28 -8.84 -14.28
N ILE A 121 4.08 -9.17 -13.26
CA ILE A 121 5.47 -9.62 -13.39
C ILE A 121 5.54 -10.99 -14.09
N THR A 122 4.43 -11.76 -14.15
CA THR A 122 4.40 -13.07 -14.83
C THR A 122 4.59 -12.97 -16.35
N ILE A 123 4.51 -11.76 -16.93
CA ILE A 123 4.77 -11.51 -18.35
C ILE A 123 6.28 -11.57 -18.67
N ILE A 124 7.15 -11.42 -17.66
CA ILE A 124 8.61 -11.51 -17.81
C ILE A 124 9.02 -12.99 -17.67
N ASP A 125 8.91 -13.75 -18.76
CA ASP A 125 9.33 -15.16 -18.85
C ASP A 125 10.77 -15.29 -19.39
N GLY A 126 11.40 -16.47 -19.25
CA GLY A 126 12.75 -16.76 -19.75
C GLY A 126 12.90 -16.49 -21.26
N ASP A 127 11.84 -16.75 -22.03
CA ASP A 127 11.78 -16.44 -23.46
C ASP A 127 11.79 -14.92 -23.74
N PHE A 128 11.20 -14.13 -22.84
CA PHE A 128 11.18 -12.67 -22.94
C PHE A 128 12.53 -12.03 -22.61
N ILE A 129 13.25 -12.63 -21.65
CA ILE A 129 14.60 -12.24 -21.24
C ILE A 129 15.62 -12.59 -22.34
N ALA A 130 15.44 -13.73 -23.00
CA ALA A 130 16.30 -14.18 -24.10
C ALA A 130 16.02 -13.46 -25.44
N ALA A 131 14.90 -12.74 -25.55
CA ALA A 131 14.54 -12.02 -26.76
C ALA A 131 15.43 -10.78 -27.01
N ALA A 132 15.45 -10.36 -28.27
CA ALA A 132 16.24 -9.20 -28.72
C ALA A 132 15.75 -7.93 -28.01
N LYS A 133 16.70 -7.13 -27.52
CA LYS A 133 16.46 -5.93 -26.73
C LYS A 133 15.37 -5.00 -27.28
N MET A 134 15.37 -4.73 -28.58
CA MET A 134 14.37 -3.83 -29.19
C MET A 134 12.94 -4.37 -29.15
N ASP A 135 12.76 -5.68 -29.25
CA ASP A 135 11.43 -6.30 -29.26
C ASP A 135 10.85 -6.35 -27.84
N SER A 136 11.65 -6.77 -26.86
CA SER A 136 11.26 -6.81 -25.45
C SER A 136 10.95 -5.43 -24.90
N VAL A 137 11.78 -4.41 -25.20
CA VAL A 137 11.55 -3.03 -24.71
C VAL A 137 10.28 -2.43 -25.30
N SER A 138 10.00 -2.65 -26.60
CA SER A 138 8.76 -2.16 -27.23
C SER A 138 7.52 -2.76 -26.57
N LYS A 139 7.56 -4.06 -26.27
CA LYS A 139 6.44 -4.78 -25.65
C LYS A 139 6.22 -4.38 -24.19
N LEU A 140 7.30 -4.17 -23.44
CA LEU A 140 7.25 -3.58 -22.09
C LEU A 140 6.63 -2.19 -22.10
N LEU A 141 7.05 -1.34 -23.04
CA LEU A 141 6.54 0.01 -23.19
C LEU A 141 5.02 0.01 -23.46
N GLU A 142 4.55 -0.88 -24.33
CA GLU A 142 3.13 -1.03 -24.64
C GLU A 142 2.30 -1.44 -23.41
N ILE A 143 2.79 -2.42 -22.63
CA ILE A 143 2.12 -2.87 -21.40
C ILE A 143 2.02 -1.73 -20.38
N TYR A 144 3.11 -0.99 -20.16
CA TYR A 144 3.12 0.17 -19.26
C TYR A 144 2.18 1.29 -19.73
N LEU A 145 2.12 1.55 -21.03
CA LEU A 145 1.19 2.53 -21.61
C LEU A 145 -0.26 2.12 -21.36
N ASN A 146 -0.59 0.85 -21.57
CA ASN A 146 -1.92 0.31 -21.33
C ASN A 146 -2.32 0.40 -19.85
N LEU A 147 -1.43 -0.01 -18.94
CA LEU A 147 -1.61 0.18 -17.49
C LEU A 147 -1.88 1.64 -17.14
N THR A 148 -1.09 2.58 -17.67
CA THR A 148 -1.31 4.01 -17.41
C THR A 148 -2.71 4.48 -17.85
N VAL A 149 -3.20 4.00 -18.99
CA VAL A 149 -4.56 4.31 -19.48
C VAL A 149 -5.63 3.72 -18.55
N ILE A 150 -5.46 2.47 -18.10
CA ILE A 150 -6.37 1.82 -17.14
C ILE A 150 -6.42 2.61 -15.83
N HIS A 151 -5.26 3.01 -15.31
CA HIS A 151 -5.14 3.78 -14.07
C HIS A 151 -5.82 5.15 -14.21
N ARG A 152 -5.62 5.82 -15.35
CA ARG A 152 -6.29 7.09 -15.66
C ARG A 152 -7.81 6.94 -15.69
N ARG A 153 -8.32 5.92 -16.39
CA ARG A 153 -9.77 5.65 -16.48
C ARG A 153 -10.39 5.41 -15.11
N LYS A 154 -9.74 4.60 -14.26
CA LYS A 154 -10.18 4.39 -12.88
C LYS A 154 -10.26 5.70 -12.11
N ASN A 155 -9.24 6.55 -12.22
CA ASN A 155 -9.23 7.85 -11.56
C ASN A 155 -10.41 8.74 -12.00
N GLU A 156 -10.72 8.78 -13.30
CA GLU A 156 -11.88 9.51 -13.84
C GLU A 156 -13.23 8.95 -13.35
N THR A 157 -13.32 7.63 -13.14
CA THR A 157 -14.54 6.99 -12.62
C THR A 157 -14.75 7.30 -11.13
N PHE A 158 -13.66 7.36 -10.36
CA PHE A 158 -13.71 7.80 -8.97
C PHE A 158 -14.18 9.26 -8.84
N ASP A 159 -13.71 10.13 -9.72
CA ASP A 159 -14.04 11.56 -9.67
C ASP A 159 -15.51 11.84 -9.98
N THR A 160 -16.11 11.10 -10.92
CA THR A 160 -17.55 11.17 -11.23
C THR A 160 -18.43 10.58 -10.12
N THR A 161 -17.99 9.50 -9.48
CA THR A 161 -18.70 8.89 -8.33
C THR A 161 -18.65 9.80 -7.10
N TYR A 162 -17.52 10.48 -6.87
CA TYR A 162 -17.34 11.42 -5.77
C TYR A 162 -18.15 12.72 -5.95
N LYS A 163 -18.34 13.17 -7.20
CA LYS A 163 -19.25 14.29 -7.52
C LYS A 163 -20.71 13.92 -7.29
N ARG A 164 -21.12 12.71 -7.69
CA ARG A 164 -22.51 12.24 -7.58
C ARG A 164 -22.96 11.87 -6.16
N GLY A 165 -22.02 11.58 -5.25
CA GLY A 165 -22.31 11.39 -3.82
C GLY A 165 -22.34 12.67 -2.99
N ARG A 166 -22.21 13.84 -3.64
CA ARG A 166 -22.23 15.17 -3.02
C ARG A 166 -23.50 15.98 -3.38
N ASP A 167 -24.32 15.46 -4.31
CA ASP A 167 -25.64 15.96 -4.69
C ASP A 167 -26.72 15.14 -3.97
#